data_AF-A0A098S2F0-F1
#
_entry.id   AF-A0A098S2F0-F1
#
_cell.length_a   1.000
_cell.length_b   1.000
_cell.length_c   1.000
_cell.angle_alpha   90.00
_cell.angle_beta   90.00
_cell.angle_gamma   90.00
#
_symmetry.space_group_name_H-M   'P 1'
#
loop_
_entity.id
_entity.type
_entity.pdbx_description
1 polymer ?
#
loop_
_entity_poly.entity_id
_entity_poly.type
_entity_poly.pdbx_seq_one_letter_code
_entity_poly.pdbx_strand_id
1 'polypeptide(L)'
;MNKFHTRRIVRKQVFLMGCLLFSTLFAFAQDFERQPVDAVKAVADKTLREVPFAFRAILQKPGTYFRGMNTLNLERTFPMGKPGVAYALSVINSERTSTLPMEVSHSDGLKIWLNGKVVYEKQKTGPAVVREEERDIFLENTIQLPIQKGRNELLIKSETAGTDWKVFLRPRFPKVPEGQKQDNEWMKLSIGYLPHITEEVAELSNWLVIGPFPNPDRAGLSTTYPPEEGFVLGRLYEFGGQEIAWQLPKVEILADVIDADPLWGTLYDWNYHTAGYAWAIRNLGEFTGEQKYVDYLTTYCNFMFDIKPYIGYEKYTLHRPYSRHTHLWNTPLLDFTSAPALPFIYRLRKDNNFDRQEEYEALVEATQDYLMKEQIRLPDGTFTRETPFKYTTWVDDMFMGIPFLLQSALLAKEPGERQLYFDDAANQVIGFHKRVYDPEMDLYMHAQYSERPEVKLPYWSRANGWGIWATTEVLLYLPKDHLKYKDILKIYRDHVDGLVKMQDPVSGFYHNVLNRPDSFEETSGTAIFTMAIARGINQGWIKDKEYRPYVLKGWKALDSVIGEDGTVSQICMGTMCTEDVQYYYKRPVVKDDSHGLLGLIFAGIEVQKLLNN
;
A
#
# COMPACT_ATOMS: atom_id res chain seq x y z
N MET A 1 -63.54 -7.93 -82.47
CA MET A 1 -62.27 -7.27 -82.82
C MET A 1 -61.20 -7.77 -81.86
N ASN A 2 -60.12 -8.35 -82.41
CA ASN A 2 -58.75 -8.58 -81.89
C ASN A 2 -58.48 -8.59 -80.37
N LYS A 3 -57.67 -9.49 -79.77
CA LYS A 3 -56.82 -10.62 -80.19
C LYS A 3 -56.40 -11.31 -78.86
N PHE A 4 -56.36 -12.64 -78.86
CA PHE A 4 -55.32 -13.55 -78.32
C PHE A 4 -54.51 -13.13 -77.07
N HIS A 5 -54.15 -13.99 -76.11
CA HIS A 5 -54.43 -15.38 -75.75
C HIS A 5 -53.46 -15.70 -74.59
N THR A 6 -53.90 -16.48 -73.60
CA THR A 6 -53.09 -17.49 -72.87
C THR A 6 -51.91 -17.02 -71.97
N ARG A 7 -51.58 -17.65 -70.82
CA ARG A 7 -51.93 -18.94 -70.21
C ARG A 7 -51.32 -18.99 -68.79
N ARG A 8 -52.05 -19.69 -67.89
CA ARG A 8 -51.57 -20.69 -66.90
C ARG A 8 -50.72 -20.20 -65.70
N ILE A 9 -50.79 -20.71 -64.46
CA ILE A 9 -51.43 -21.84 -63.74
C ILE A 9 -51.26 -21.45 -62.23
N VAL A 10 -52.27 -21.29 -61.35
CA VAL A 10 -53.13 -22.30 -60.67
C VAL A 10 -52.26 -23.26 -59.83
N ARG A 11 -52.08 -23.19 -58.51
CA ARG A 11 -53.00 -23.38 -57.36
C ARG A 11 -52.14 -23.97 -56.22
N LYS A 12 -52.33 -23.53 -54.96
CA LYS A 12 -52.81 -24.32 -53.78
C LYS A 12 -51.92 -25.52 -53.40
N GLN A 13 -51.52 -25.77 -52.16
CA GLN A 13 -52.18 -25.59 -50.84
C GLN A 13 -51.09 -25.84 -49.75
N VAL A 14 -51.03 -25.02 -48.70
CA VAL A 14 -51.33 -25.40 -47.31
C VAL A 14 -50.71 -26.73 -46.84
N PHE A 15 -49.56 -26.67 -46.16
CA PHE A 15 -49.16 -27.43 -44.95
C PHE A 15 -47.63 -27.28 -44.76
N LEU A 16 -47.14 -27.26 -43.52
CA LEU A 16 -45.75 -27.04 -43.07
C LEU A 16 -45.26 -25.57 -43.08
N MET A 17 -45.72 -24.78 -42.12
CA MET A 17 -44.92 -23.66 -41.60
C MET A 17 -45.01 -23.57 -40.08
N GLY A 18 -44.95 -24.73 -39.44
CA GLY A 18 -44.62 -24.92 -38.04
C GLY A 18 -43.50 -25.96 -37.99
N CYS A 19 -42.49 -25.75 -37.15
CA CYS A 19 -41.31 -26.61 -36.89
C CYS A 19 -39.94 -26.23 -37.50
N LEU A 20 -39.63 -24.96 -37.83
CA LEU A 20 -38.25 -24.58 -38.21
C LEU A 20 -37.74 -23.24 -37.61
N LEU A 21 -38.25 -22.82 -36.44
CA LEU A 21 -37.71 -21.68 -35.68
C LEU A 21 -37.27 -22.04 -34.25
N PHE A 22 -36.91 -23.30 -34.01
CA PHE A 22 -36.38 -23.78 -32.73
C PHE A 22 -35.22 -24.76 -32.95
N SER A 23 -34.13 -24.29 -33.55
CA SER A 23 -32.84 -25.00 -33.53
C SER A 23 -31.69 -24.13 -34.04
N THR A 24 -31.41 -23.03 -33.33
CA THR A 24 -30.09 -22.39 -33.37
C THR A 24 -29.65 -22.13 -31.94
N LEU A 25 -29.51 -23.20 -31.17
CA LEU A 25 -28.53 -23.26 -30.10
C LEU A 25 -27.16 -23.27 -30.79
N PHE A 26 -26.68 -22.08 -31.16
CA PHE A 26 -25.31 -21.92 -31.62
C PHE A 26 -24.39 -22.22 -30.45
N ALA A 27 -23.51 -23.20 -30.66
CA ALA A 27 -22.33 -23.40 -29.84
C ALA A 27 -21.53 -22.09 -29.82
N PHE A 28 -21.44 -21.44 -28.66
CA PHE A 28 -20.51 -20.34 -28.46
C PHE A 28 -19.10 -20.92 -28.29
N ALA A 29 -18.50 -21.40 -29.38
CA ALA A 29 -17.06 -21.42 -29.50
C ALA A 29 -16.68 -20.02 -30.02
N GLN A 30 -16.48 -19.09 -29.10
CA GLN A 30 -15.93 -17.79 -29.43
C GLN A 30 -14.42 -17.95 -29.44
N ASP A 31 -13.83 -18.16 -30.63
CA ASP A 31 -12.39 -18.19 -30.79
C ASP A 31 -11.85 -16.77 -30.54
N PHE A 32 -11.21 -16.57 -29.38
CA PHE A 32 -10.41 -15.38 -29.16
C PHE A 32 -9.20 -15.41 -30.11
N GLU A 33 -8.89 -14.29 -30.76
CA GLU A 33 -7.69 -14.18 -31.63
C GLU A 33 -6.41 -14.53 -30.87
N ARG A 34 -6.34 -14.13 -29.60
CA ARG A 34 -5.32 -14.51 -28.62
C ARG A 34 -5.99 -15.27 -27.47
N GLN A 35 -5.51 -16.49 -27.16
CA GLN A 35 -6.04 -17.24 -26.03
C GLN A 35 -5.77 -16.49 -24.72
N PRO A 36 -6.69 -16.56 -23.72
CA PRO A 36 -6.52 -15.85 -22.47
C PRO A 36 -5.18 -16.10 -21.77
N VAL A 37 -4.74 -17.35 -21.76
CA VAL A 37 -3.46 -17.73 -21.15
C VAL A 37 -2.25 -17.12 -21.87
N ASP A 38 -2.31 -17.00 -23.19
CA ASP A 38 -1.20 -16.44 -23.99
C ASP A 38 -1.08 -14.92 -23.77
N ALA A 39 -2.20 -14.22 -23.59
CA ALA A 39 -2.22 -12.80 -23.26
C ALA A 39 -1.51 -12.53 -21.92
N VAL A 40 -1.85 -13.28 -20.86
CA VAL A 40 -1.26 -13.09 -19.53
C VAL A 40 0.19 -13.57 -19.46
N LYS A 41 0.57 -14.55 -20.29
CA LYS A 41 1.98 -14.94 -20.47
C LYS A 41 2.81 -13.80 -21.05
N ALA A 42 2.30 -13.06 -22.04
CA ALA A 42 3.02 -11.90 -22.58
C ALA A 42 3.30 -10.85 -21.49
N VAL A 43 2.32 -10.58 -20.62
CA VAL A 43 2.47 -9.68 -19.46
C VAL A 43 3.52 -10.21 -18.48
N ALA A 44 3.44 -11.48 -18.08
CA ALA A 44 4.41 -12.09 -17.16
C ALA A 44 5.83 -12.13 -17.76
N ASP A 45 5.95 -12.46 -19.04
CA ASP A 45 7.23 -12.48 -19.75
C ASP A 45 7.87 -11.10 -19.84
N LYS A 46 7.07 -10.03 -19.97
CA LYS A 46 7.56 -8.65 -19.87
C LYS A 46 8.14 -8.38 -18.48
N THR A 47 7.39 -8.70 -17.43
CA THR A 47 7.85 -8.56 -16.04
C THR A 47 9.18 -9.28 -15.80
N LEU A 48 9.30 -10.54 -16.22
CA LEU A 48 10.54 -11.32 -16.05
C LEU A 48 11.75 -10.70 -16.79
N ARG A 49 11.53 -9.97 -17.88
CA ARG A 49 12.59 -9.26 -18.61
C ARG A 49 13.00 -7.94 -17.97
N GLU A 50 12.05 -7.24 -17.34
CA GLU A 50 12.22 -5.84 -16.94
C GLU A 50 12.44 -5.63 -15.44
N VAL A 51 12.04 -6.58 -14.59
CA VAL A 51 12.17 -6.43 -13.13
C VAL A 51 13.60 -6.79 -12.69
N PRO A 52 14.39 -5.83 -12.17
CA PRO A 52 15.81 -6.05 -11.94
C PRO A 52 16.14 -6.68 -10.57
N PHE A 53 15.22 -6.63 -9.59
CA PHE A 53 15.49 -6.98 -8.18
C PHE A 53 16.80 -6.36 -7.67
N ALA A 54 16.90 -5.03 -7.77
CA ALA A 54 18.13 -4.32 -7.48
C ALA A 54 17.90 -2.94 -6.86
N PHE A 55 18.94 -2.45 -6.19
CA PHE A 55 18.99 -1.10 -5.65
C PHE A 55 20.09 -0.28 -6.31
N ARG A 56 19.89 1.04 -6.33
CA ARG A 56 20.92 2.03 -6.57
C ARG A 56 21.27 2.73 -5.26
N ALA A 57 22.54 3.10 -5.13
CA ALA A 57 22.98 3.97 -4.06
C ALA A 57 22.47 5.40 -4.31
N ILE A 58 21.86 6.00 -3.30
CA ILE A 58 21.50 7.42 -3.30
C ILE A 58 22.10 8.12 -2.09
N LEU A 59 22.43 9.40 -2.24
CA LEU A 59 22.82 10.24 -1.11
C LEU A 59 21.58 10.56 -0.26
N GLN A 60 21.72 10.50 1.05
CA GLN A 60 20.73 11.06 1.96
C GLN A 60 20.59 12.56 1.69
N LYS A 61 19.43 12.96 1.16
CA LYS A 61 19.06 14.37 1.02
C LYS A 61 18.17 14.82 2.17
N PRO A 62 18.36 16.05 2.68
CA PRO A 62 17.44 16.64 3.63
C PRO A 62 16.10 16.99 2.94
N GLY A 63 15.01 17.02 3.72
CA GLY A 63 13.73 17.49 3.22
C GLY A 63 13.72 19.01 3.00
N THR A 64 13.10 19.49 1.93
CA THR A 64 13.04 20.93 1.62
C THR A 64 12.13 21.71 2.59
N TYR A 65 10.96 21.13 2.92
CA TYR A 65 9.98 21.77 3.79
C TYR A 65 10.13 21.28 5.23
N PHE A 66 9.88 22.17 6.19
CA PHE A 66 9.82 21.80 7.61
C PHE A 66 8.51 21.09 7.91
N ARG A 67 8.47 19.80 7.55
CA ARG A 67 7.34 18.88 7.75
C ARG A 67 7.85 17.48 8.07
N GLY A 68 6.96 16.61 8.55
CA GLY A 68 7.32 15.24 8.93
C GLY A 68 8.31 15.19 10.09
N MET A 69 8.88 14.01 10.35
CA MET A 69 9.88 13.85 11.40
C MET A 69 11.27 14.29 10.88
N ASN A 70 11.92 15.17 11.61
CA ASN A 70 13.28 15.63 11.39
C ASN A 70 14.17 15.02 12.47
N THR A 71 15.27 14.39 12.05
CA THR A 71 16.16 13.63 12.91
C THR A 71 17.52 14.32 13.02
N LEU A 72 17.98 14.53 14.26
CA LEU A 72 19.36 14.83 14.61
C LEU A 72 19.92 13.62 15.35
N ASN A 73 20.61 12.73 14.62
CA ASN A 73 21.31 11.59 15.23
C ASN A 73 22.77 11.99 15.52
N LEU A 74 23.00 12.56 16.70
CA LEU A 74 24.29 13.12 17.10
C LEU A 74 25.33 12.03 17.38
N GLU A 75 24.90 10.84 17.78
CA GLU A 75 25.76 9.66 18.01
C GLU A 75 26.49 9.19 16.73
N ARG A 76 25.96 9.55 15.55
CA ARG A 76 26.56 9.23 14.25
C ARG A 76 27.69 10.19 13.88
N THR A 77 27.72 11.35 14.53
CA THR A 77 28.69 12.43 14.24
C THR A 77 29.73 12.52 15.35
N PHE A 78 29.34 12.32 16.60
CA PHE A 78 30.19 12.46 17.77
C PHE A 78 30.45 11.12 18.47
N PRO A 79 31.64 10.94 19.08
CA PRO A 79 31.94 9.74 19.84
C PRO A 79 31.01 9.61 21.05
N MET A 80 30.55 8.38 21.29
CA MET A 80 29.71 8.01 22.43
C MET A 80 30.53 7.44 23.61
N GLY A 81 29.86 7.09 24.70
CA GLY A 81 30.45 6.43 25.87
C GLY A 81 30.89 7.35 27.01
N LYS A 82 30.77 8.67 26.86
CA LYS A 82 30.99 9.66 27.92
C LYS A 82 29.91 10.75 27.89
N PRO A 83 29.61 11.38 29.03
CA PRO A 83 28.76 12.56 29.06
C PRO A 83 29.30 13.69 28.17
N GLY A 84 28.44 14.27 27.37
CA GLY A 84 28.80 15.30 26.41
C GLY A 84 27.64 16.25 26.11
N VAL A 85 27.97 17.43 25.58
CA VAL A 85 27.02 18.42 25.08
C VAL A 85 27.35 18.72 23.62
N ALA A 86 26.33 18.86 22.79
CA ALA A 86 26.49 19.27 21.40
C ALA A 86 25.38 20.25 21.04
N TYR A 87 25.65 21.07 20.03
CA TYR A 87 24.69 21.99 19.48
C TYR A 87 24.36 21.62 18.05
N ALA A 88 23.12 21.91 17.65
CA ALA A 88 22.68 21.88 16.27
C ALA A 88 22.05 23.24 15.91
N LEU A 89 22.40 23.76 14.75
CA LEU A 89 21.92 25.05 14.24
C LEU A 89 21.26 24.86 12.88
N SER A 90 20.10 25.49 12.73
CA SER A 90 19.39 25.60 11.45
C SER A 90 18.57 26.88 11.40
N VAL A 91 17.90 27.10 10.28
CA VAL A 91 17.00 28.22 10.07
C VAL A 91 15.69 27.72 9.48
N ILE A 92 14.58 28.12 10.10
CA ILE A 92 13.24 28.00 9.54
C ILE A 92 12.93 29.29 8.80
N ASN A 93 12.86 29.24 7.47
CA ASN A 93 12.35 30.34 6.67
C ASN A 93 10.84 30.15 6.41
N SER A 94 10.03 31.11 6.84
CA SER A 94 8.57 31.04 6.79
C SER A 94 7.96 32.10 5.88
N GLU A 95 6.93 31.73 5.12
CA GLU A 95 6.18 32.68 4.29
C GLU A 95 5.23 33.59 5.09
N ARG A 96 4.89 33.19 6.33
CA ARG A 96 3.95 33.90 7.20
C ARG A 96 4.32 33.81 8.68
N THR A 97 3.78 34.74 9.47
CA THR A 97 3.82 34.65 10.94
C THR A 97 2.74 33.68 11.41
N SER A 98 3.08 32.74 12.28
CA SER A 98 2.15 31.75 12.83
C SER A 98 2.67 31.16 14.13
N THR A 99 1.78 30.60 14.94
CA THR A 99 2.17 29.68 16.01
C THR A 99 2.11 28.26 15.48
N LEU A 100 3.19 27.50 15.63
CA LEU A 100 3.32 26.13 15.13
C LEU A 100 3.45 25.14 16.31
N PRO A 101 2.51 24.20 16.48
CA PRO A 101 2.72 23.07 17.37
C PRO A 101 3.83 22.18 16.79
N MET A 102 4.86 21.91 17.59
CA MET A 102 5.95 21.01 17.24
C MET A 102 6.10 19.95 18.32
N GLU A 103 6.11 18.69 17.92
CA GLU A 103 6.46 17.61 18.81
C GLU A 103 7.97 17.41 18.89
N VAL A 104 8.45 17.02 20.06
CA VAL A 104 9.87 16.83 20.38
C VAL A 104 10.06 15.57 21.22
N SER A 105 11.02 14.76 20.81
CA SER A 105 11.56 13.64 21.59
C SER A 105 13.08 13.71 21.55
N HIS A 106 13.74 13.40 22.66
CA HIS A 106 15.19 13.57 22.77
C HIS A 106 15.80 12.62 23.78
N SER A 107 17.07 12.32 23.62
CA SER A 107 17.87 11.62 24.62
C SER A 107 18.29 12.60 25.70
N ASP A 108 18.21 12.17 26.96
CA ASP A 108 18.75 12.92 28.10
C ASP A 108 18.30 14.39 28.19
N GLY A 109 19.20 15.37 28.06
CA GLY A 109 18.90 16.79 28.26
C GLY A 109 18.74 17.53 26.95
N LEU A 110 17.72 18.40 26.84
CA LEU A 110 17.53 19.25 25.66
C LEU A 110 17.13 20.68 26.04
N LYS A 111 17.72 21.66 25.35
CA LYS A 111 17.31 23.06 25.35
C LYS A 111 17.22 23.57 23.91
N ILE A 112 16.15 24.29 23.58
CA ILE A 112 15.91 24.83 22.24
C ILE A 112 15.67 26.34 22.34
N TRP A 113 16.35 27.10 21.48
CA TRP A 113 16.12 28.52 21.27
C TRP A 113 15.55 28.75 19.87
N LEU A 114 14.57 29.66 19.80
CA LEU A 114 14.08 30.23 18.56
C LEU A 114 14.33 31.73 18.60
N ASN A 115 15.11 32.25 17.63
CA ASN A 115 15.51 33.66 17.57
C ASN A 115 16.11 34.16 18.90
N GLY A 116 17.00 33.37 19.51
CA GLY A 116 17.66 33.69 20.78
C GLY A 116 16.79 33.54 22.03
N LYS A 117 15.50 33.20 21.91
CA LYS A 117 14.60 32.97 23.05
C LYS A 117 14.44 31.47 23.31
N VAL A 118 14.62 31.04 24.57
CA VAL A 118 14.34 29.66 24.97
C VAL A 118 12.84 29.35 24.77
N VAL A 119 12.56 28.32 23.99
CA VAL A 119 11.19 27.81 23.72
C VAL A 119 10.95 26.43 24.33
N TYR A 120 12.02 25.73 24.71
CA TYR A 120 11.95 24.43 25.37
C TYR A 120 13.22 24.18 26.19
N GLU A 121 13.05 23.62 27.38
CA GLU A 121 14.13 23.11 28.21
C GLU A 121 13.60 21.93 29.02
N LYS A 122 14.27 20.79 28.94
CA LYS A 122 13.92 19.61 29.73
C LYS A 122 15.16 18.79 30.03
N GLN A 123 15.47 18.64 31.31
CA GLN A 123 16.42 17.64 31.78
C GLN A 123 15.67 16.31 31.96
N LYS A 124 16.16 15.24 31.34
CA LYS A 124 15.83 13.86 31.71
C LYS A 124 17.07 12.98 31.57
N THR A 125 16.91 11.70 31.87
CA THR A 125 17.89 10.66 31.56
C THR A 125 17.20 9.55 30.77
N GLY A 126 17.90 8.98 29.80
CA GLY A 126 17.41 7.86 29.00
C GLY A 126 17.11 8.25 27.56
N PRO A 127 16.59 7.30 26.76
CA PRO A 127 16.58 7.42 25.31
C PRO A 127 15.50 8.38 24.80
N ALA A 128 15.68 8.81 23.56
CA ALA A 128 14.61 9.39 22.77
C ALA A 128 13.58 8.30 22.41
N VAL A 129 12.28 8.62 22.53
CA VAL A 129 11.18 7.70 22.23
C VAL A 129 10.42 8.16 20.99
N VAL A 130 10.19 7.24 20.05
CA VAL A 130 9.37 7.45 18.86
C VAL A 130 8.26 6.41 18.87
N ARG A 131 7.01 6.84 18.76
CA ARG A 131 5.85 5.95 18.72
C ARG A 131 5.25 5.96 17.33
N GLU A 132 5.30 4.82 16.64
CA GLU A 132 4.67 4.64 15.32
C GLU A 132 3.23 4.13 15.48
N GLU A 133 2.32 4.66 14.69
CA GLU A 133 0.95 4.18 14.49
C GLU A 133 0.74 3.87 13.00
N GLU A 134 -0.41 3.29 12.62
CA GLU A 134 -0.75 2.80 11.26
C GLU A 134 -0.19 3.66 10.10
N ARG A 135 -0.39 4.98 10.17
CA ARG A 135 0.11 5.95 9.16
C ARG A 135 0.68 7.23 9.77
N ASP A 136 1.07 7.20 11.05
CA ASP A 136 1.52 8.40 11.77
C ASP A 136 2.63 8.06 12.77
N ILE A 137 3.35 9.09 13.25
CA ILE A 137 4.44 8.94 14.22
C ILE A 137 4.31 10.05 15.25
N PHE A 138 4.39 9.72 16.53
CA PHE A 138 4.23 10.65 17.64
C PHE A 138 5.52 10.74 18.46
N LEU A 139 5.84 11.96 18.89
CA LEU A 139 6.96 12.24 19.80
C LEU A 139 6.44 12.64 21.20
N GLU A 140 7.31 12.57 22.20
CA GLU A 140 6.93 12.60 23.63
C GLU A 140 6.29 13.91 24.12
N ASN A 141 6.75 15.06 23.61
CA ASN A 141 6.35 16.38 24.12
C ASN A 141 5.85 17.25 22.98
N THR A 142 4.95 18.20 23.26
CA THR A 142 4.53 19.21 22.28
C THR A 142 4.86 20.61 22.80
N ILE A 143 5.43 21.45 21.95
CA ILE A 143 5.71 22.86 22.22
C ILE A 143 5.08 23.76 21.16
N GLN A 144 4.81 25.02 21.52
CA GLN A 144 4.28 26.03 20.60
C GLN A 144 5.42 26.94 20.15
N LEU A 145 5.76 26.89 18.86
CA LEU A 145 6.80 27.73 18.27
C LEU A 145 6.19 29.02 17.69
N PRO A 146 6.56 30.22 18.20
CA PRO A 146 6.15 31.49 17.60
C PRO A 146 7.01 31.79 16.36
N ILE A 147 6.58 31.32 15.21
CA ILE A 147 7.26 31.52 13.92
C ILE A 147 6.95 32.92 13.38
N GLN A 148 7.98 33.68 13.03
CA GLN A 148 7.87 34.97 12.35
C GLN A 148 7.96 34.77 10.84
N LYS A 149 7.33 35.66 10.05
CA LYS A 149 7.58 35.71 8.61
C LYS A 149 9.07 35.97 8.33
N GLY A 150 9.65 35.21 7.41
CA GLY A 150 11.06 35.26 7.04
C GLY A 150 11.93 34.32 7.87
N ARG A 151 13.15 34.76 8.17
CA ARG A 151 14.21 33.99 8.84
C ARG A 151 13.91 33.78 10.32
N ASN A 152 13.89 32.52 10.77
CA ASN A 152 13.84 32.15 12.18
C ASN A 152 15.00 31.22 12.52
N GLU A 153 15.92 31.66 13.36
CA GLU A 153 17.09 30.88 13.75
C GLU A 153 16.70 29.87 14.85
N LEU A 154 17.08 28.61 14.64
CA LEU A 154 16.80 27.51 15.55
C LEU A 154 18.12 26.94 16.06
N LEU A 155 18.40 27.16 17.34
CA LEU A 155 19.57 26.59 18.03
C LEU A 155 19.08 25.52 19.01
N ILE A 156 19.69 24.34 18.94
CA ILE A 156 19.41 23.22 19.81
C ILE A 156 20.67 22.89 20.58
N LYS A 157 20.56 22.71 21.88
CA LYS A 157 21.58 22.15 22.75
C LYS A 157 21.08 20.82 23.27
N SER A 158 21.85 19.77 23.03
CA SER A 158 21.56 18.43 23.50
C SER A 158 22.70 17.92 24.37
N GLU A 159 22.35 17.40 25.52
CA GLU A 159 23.21 16.72 26.46
C GLU A 159 22.99 15.22 26.36
N THR A 160 24.05 14.41 26.45
CA THR A 160 23.97 12.94 26.55
C THR A 160 24.70 12.43 27.79
N ALA A 161 24.29 11.26 28.29
CA ALA A 161 25.01 10.47 29.29
C ALA A 161 26.07 9.56 28.63
N GLY A 162 26.05 9.44 27.31
CA GLY A 162 26.95 8.60 26.51
C GLY A 162 26.36 7.27 26.04
N THR A 163 25.07 7.00 26.28
CA THR A 163 24.39 5.77 25.85
C THR A 163 23.45 5.94 24.66
N ASP A 164 22.85 7.12 24.50
CA ASP A 164 21.97 7.51 23.39
C ASP A 164 22.12 9.02 23.13
N TRP A 165 22.11 9.45 21.86
CA TRP A 165 22.24 10.87 21.56
C TRP A 165 21.48 11.30 20.31
N LYS A 166 20.17 11.46 20.47
CA LYS A 166 19.22 11.72 19.40
C LYS A 166 18.25 12.83 19.77
N VAL A 167 17.85 13.61 18.78
CA VAL A 167 16.76 14.59 18.90
C VAL A 167 15.85 14.45 17.68
N PHE A 168 14.56 14.29 17.94
CA PHE A 168 13.52 14.23 16.93
C PHE A 168 12.62 15.45 17.06
N LEU A 169 12.33 16.09 15.93
CA LEU A 169 11.43 17.23 15.83
C LEU A 169 10.36 16.93 14.78
N ARG A 170 9.09 17.17 15.10
CA ARG A 170 8.00 17.00 14.14
C ARG A 170 7.00 18.14 14.24
N PRO A 171 6.96 19.08 13.28
CA PRO A 171 5.89 20.06 13.20
C PRO A 171 4.54 19.36 12.91
N ARG A 172 3.50 19.79 13.63
CA ARG A 172 2.14 19.27 13.50
C ARG A 172 1.27 20.26 12.74
N PHE A 173 0.60 19.73 11.73
CA PHE A 173 -0.38 20.45 10.94
C PHE A 173 -1.77 19.82 11.17
N PRO A 174 -2.85 20.62 11.18
CA PRO A 174 -4.20 20.08 11.24
C PRO A 174 -4.42 19.10 10.10
N LYS A 175 -4.89 17.88 10.38
CA LYS A 175 -5.25 16.94 9.31
C LYS A 175 -6.39 17.54 8.51
N VAL A 176 -6.23 17.64 7.20
CA VAL A 176 -7.34 17.99 6.29
C VAL A 176 -8.03 16.71 5.81
N PRO A 177 -9.33 16.77 5.47
CA PRO A 177 -10.00 15.65 4.83
C PRO A 177 -9.24 15.19 3.58
N GLU A 178 -9.28 13.88 3.35
CA GLU A 178 -8.56 13.25 2.25
C GLU A 178 -9.05 13.75 0.88
N GLY A 179 -8.12 14.08 -0.01
CA GLY A 179 -8.39 14.74 -1.30
C GLY A 179 -8.20 16.26 -1.29
N GLN A 180 -8.02 16.88 -0.13
CA GLN A 180 -7.66 18.30 -0.02
C GLN A 180 -6.15 18.51 0.08
N LYS A 181 -5.64 19.60 -0.51
CA LYS A 181 -4.23 19.96 -0.39
C LYS A 181 -3.94 20.41 1.05
N GLN A 182 -3.08 19.66 1.73
CA GLN A 182 -2.59 20.03 3.04
C GLN A 182 -1.75 21.33 2.97
N ASP A 183 -2.09 22.32 3.80
CA ASP A 183 -1.31 23.56 3.92
C ASP A 183 -0.09 23.35 4.84
N ASN A 184 0.95 22.69 4.31
CA ASN A 184 2.18 22.35 5.04
C ASN A 184 3.49 22.69 4.29
N GLU A 185 3.41 23.50 3.23
CA GLU A 185 4.55 23.86 2.36
C GLU A 185 4.97 25.33 2.51
N TRP A 186 4.58 25.99 3.62
CA TRP A 186 4.87 27.42 3.87
C TRP A 186 6.12 27.66 4.74
N MET A 187 6.83 26.60 5.14
CA MET A 187 8.09 26.68 5.93
C MET A 187 9.17 25.78 5.32
N LYS A 188 10.38 26.31 5.21
CA LYS A 188 11.57 25.56 4.79
C LYS A 188 12.58 25.55 5.92
N LEU A 189 13.11 24.37 6.25
CA LEU A 189 14.22 24.21 7.19
C LEU A 189 15.49 24.07 6.36
N SER A 190 16.47 24.96 6.51
CA SER A 190 17.75 24.84 5.80
C SER A 190 18.83 25.73 6.40
N ILE A 191 20.08 25.26 6.36
CA ILE A 191 21.26 26.08 6.65
C ILE A 191 21.61 27.04 5.51
N GLY A 192 21.01 26.91 4.33
CA GLY A 192 21.21 27.84 3.21
C GLY A 192 20.72 29.27 3.50
N TYR A 193 19.96 29.46 4.58
CA TYR A 193 19.57 30.77 5.09
C TYR A 193 20.53 31.34 6.15
N LEU A 194 21.66 30.66 6.42
CA LEU A 194 22.79 31.20 7.19
C LEU A 194 23.72 31.99 6.25
N PRO A 195 24.43 33.01 6.77
CA PRO A 195 25.41 33.75 5.98
C PRO A 195 26.52 32.84 5.44
N HIS A 196 26.89 33.04 4.18
CA HIS A 196 28.06 32.41 3.54
C HIS A 196 28.03 30.87 3.46
N ILE A 197 26.85 30.25 3.46
CA ILE A 197 26.66 28.83 3.12
C ILE A 197 26.26 28.71 1.64
N THR A 198 26.95 27.86 0.89
CA THR A 198 26.61 27.62 -0.52
C THR A 198 25.45 26.64 -0.65
N GLU A 199 24.82 26.61 -1.82
CA GLU A 199 23.71 25.69 -2.11
C GLU A 199 24.16 24.23 -2.02
N GLU A 200 25.35 23.89 -2.54
CA GLU A 200 25.89 22.54 -2.52
C GLU A 200 26.05 21.99 -1.09
N VAL A 201 26.39 22.86 -0.13
CA VAL A 201 26.48 22.47 1.29
C VAL A 201 25.08 22.31 1.90
N ALA A 202 24.16 23.22 1.58
CA ALA A 202 22.78 23.18 2.08
C ALA A 202 21.97 21.99 1.52
N GLU A 203 22.35 21.47 0.35
CA GLU A 203 21.76 20.25 -0.23
C GLU A 203 22.16 18.97 0.51
N LEU A 204 23.24 18.98 1.29
CA LEU A 204 23.72 17.81 2.04
C LEU A 204 23.07 17.68 3.42
N SER A 205 22.69 18.81 4.05
CA SER A 205 22.11 18.80 5.39
C SER A 205 21.27 20.06 5.66
N ASN A 206 20.21 19.89 6.45
CA ASN A 206 19.48 21.02 7.02
C ASN A 206 20.08 21.54 8.33
N TRP A 207 21.19 20.98 8.80
CA TRP A 207 21.77 21.26 10.11
C TRP A 207 23.28 21.41 10.04
N LEU A 208 23.80 22.37 10.80
CA LEU A 208 25.19 22.39 11.27
C LEU A 208 25.21 21.86 12.70
N VAL A 209 26.27 21.14 13.08
CA VAL A 209 26.46 20.65 14.45
C VAL A 209 27.85 21.01 14.97
N ILE A 210 27.99 21.16 16.29
CA ILE A 210 29.26 21.42 16.97
C ILE A 210 29.31 20.70 18.32
N GLY A 211 30.45 20.10 18.64
CA GLY A 211 30.64 19.29 19.84
C GLY A 211 31.60 18.10 19.58
N PRO A 212 31.63 17.11 20.49
CA PRO A 212 31.02 17.16 21.81
C PRO A 212 31.85 18.02 22.77
N PHE A 213 31.21 18.91 23.50
CA PHE A 213 31.81 19.59 24.64
C PHE A 213 31.80 18.66 25.86
N PRO A 214 32.89 18.59 26.65
CA PRO A 214 32.92 17.82 27.90
C PRO A 214 31.80 18.26 28.87
N ASN A 215 31.12 17.28 29.47
CA ASN A 215 30.07 17.52 30.46
C ASN A 215 30.08 16.46 31.59
N PRO A 216 31.20 16.32 32.32
CA PRO A 216 31.38 15.24 33.30
C PRO A 216 30.33 15.27 34.43
N ASP A 217 29.91 16.47 34.83
CA ASP A 217 29.01 16.66 35.98
C ASP A 217 27.52 16.63 35.59
N ARG A 218 27.21 16.36 34.31
CA ARG A 218 25.83 16.34 33.79
C ARG A 218 25.06 17.65 34.07
N ALA A 219 25.78 18.78 34.04
CA ALA A 219 25.27 20.13 34.22
C ALA A 219 25.23 20.90 32.88
N GLY A 220 25.13 20.16 31.78
CA GLY A 220 25.27 20.68 30.43
C GLY A 220 24.26 21.77 30.14
N LEU A 221 22.97 21.53 30.44
CA LEU A 221 21.91 22.50 30.15
C LEU A 221 22.04 23.85 30.86
N SER A 222 22.65 23.89 32.06
CA SER A 222 22.87 25.11 32.84
C SER A 222 24.23 25.78 32.58
N THR A 223 25.20 25.04 32.03
CA THR A 223 26.51 25.56 31.66
C THR A 223 26.44 26.32 30.34
N THR A 224 26.84 27.59 30.28
CA THR A 224 26.95 28.31 29.01
C THR A 224 28.16 27.83 28.23
N TYR A 225 27.96 27.40 26.97
CA TYR A 225 29.05 27.06 26.07
C TYR A 225 29.20 28.10 24.96
N PRO A 226 30.40 28.23 24.35
CA PRO A 226 30.68 29.25 23.34
C PRO A 226 29.69 29.35 22.16
N PRO A 227 29.08 28.26 21.65
CA PRO A 227 28.08 28.36 20.57
C PRO A 227 26.82 29.16 20.90
N GLU A 228 26.52 29.39 22.19
CA GLU A 228 25.37 30.21 22.62
C GLU A 228 25.55 31.71 22.32
N GLU A 229 26.78 32.17 22.05
CA GLU A 229 27.08 33.56 21.69
C GLU A 229 26.83 33.87 20.20
N GLY A 230 26.60 32.83 19.39
CA GLY A 230 26.26 32.96 17.97
C GLY A 230 27.18 32.18 17.03
N PHE A 231 26.67 32.01 15.80
CA PHE A 231 27.36 31.32 14.72
C PHE A 231 28.36 32.24 14.00
N VAL A 232 29.61 31.79 13.91
CA VAL A 232 30.65 32.41 13.09
C VAL A 232 31.36 31.33 12.29
N LEU A 233 31.18 31.34 10.97
CA LEU A 233 31.84 30.39 10.08
C LEU A 233 33.36 30.56 10.16
N GLY A 234 34.08 29.44 10.27
CA GLY A 234 35.56 29.42 10.34
C GLY A 234 36.16 29.74 11.71
N ARG A 235 35.34 30.01 12.74
CA ARG A 235 35.81 30.18 14.13
C ARG A 235 36.05 28.82 14.79
N LEU A 236 37.20 28.66 15.43
CA LEU A 236 37.44 27.61 16.42
C LEU A 236 36.89 28.08 17.77
N TYR A 237 36.08 27.24 18.40
CA TYR A 237 35.50 27.49 19.72
C TYR A 237 36.28 26.70 20.75
N GLU A 238 36.87 27.39 21.71
CA GLU A 238 37.67 26.76 22.78
C GLU A 238 36.80 26.47 24.01
N PHE A 239 36.89 25.24 24.53
CA PHE A 239 36.28 24.89 25.80
C PHE A 239 37.05 23.75 26.47
N GLY A 240 37.42 23.91 27.75
CA GLY A 240 38.11 22.87 28.50
C GLY A 240 39.45 22.41 27.87
N GLY A 241 40.14 23.32 27.16
CA GLY A 241 41.39 23.03 26.45
C GLY A 241 41.22 22.29 25.11
N GLN A 242 40.00 22.19 24.59
CA GLN A 242 39.70 21.62 23.27
C GLN A 242 39.25 22.71 22.30
N GLU A 243 39.73 22.66 21.07
CA GLU A 243 39.24 23.46 19.94
C GLU A 243 38.17 22.67 19.19
N ILE A 244 36.99 23.25 19.00
CA ILE A 244 35.83 22.60 18.37
C ILE A 244 35.26 23.53 17.30
N ALA A 245 34.89 22.99 16.14
CA ALA A 245 34.33 23.75 15.02
C ALA A 245 32.95 23.22 14.60
N TRP A 246 32.17 24.07 13.93
CA TRP A 246 30.95 23.65 13.25
C TRP A 246 31.26 22.71 12.08
N GLN A 247 30.46 21.66 11.94
CA GLN A 247 30.56 20.67 10.86
C GLN A 247 29.16 20.23 10.40
N LEU A 248 29.10 19.50 9.30
CA LEU A 248 27.88 18.79 8.91
C LEU A 248 27.72 17.53 9.78
N PRO A 249 26.50 17.15 10.16
CA PRO A 249 26.22 15.79 10.59
C PRO A 249 26.69 14.78 9.54
N LYS A 250 26.99 13.56 9.98
CA LYS A 250 27.34 12.47 9.06
C LYS A 250 26.29 12.31 7.96
N VAL A 251 26.70 12.46 6.70
CA VAL A 251 25.87 12.21 5.51
C VAL A 251 25.94 10.72 5.16
N GLU A 252 24.78 10.07 5.02
CA GLU A 252 24.68 8.63 4.78
C GLU A 252 24.37 8.32 3.30
N ILE A 253 24.72 7.11 2.87
CA ILE A 253 24.26 6.52 1.61
C ILE A 253 23.08 5.61 1.95
N LEU A 254 22.03 5.68 1.14
CA LEU A 254 20.80 4.89 1.25
C LEU A 254 20.65 3.98 0.02
N ALA A 255 19.80 2.97 0.15
CA ALA A 255 19.38 2.14 -0.97
C ALA A 255 18.00 2.56 -1.46
N ASP A 256 17.88 2.79 -2.77
CA ASP A 256 16.60 3.04 -3.43
C ASP A 256 16.43 2.11 -4.61
N VAL A 257 15.19 1.77 -4.94
CA VAL A 257 14.86 0.88 -6.06
C VAL A 257 15.26 1.51 -7.40
N ILE A 258 15.59 0.64 -8.35
CA ILE A 258 15.86 1.03 -9.74
C ILE A 258 14.52 1.09 -10.50
N ASP A 259 14.39 2.11 -11.36
CA ASP A 259 13.27 2.30 -12.30
C ASP A 259 11.87 2.30 -11.67
N ALA A 260 11.73 2.90 -10.47
CA ALA A 260 10.43 3.12 -9.87
C ALA A 260 9.56 4.09 -10.66
N ASP A 261 8.32 3.67 -10.91
CA ASP A 261 7.26 4.57 -11.33
C ASP A 261 6.96 5.56 -10.19
N PRO A 262 6.88 6.87 -10.47
CA PRO A 262 6.70 7.89 -9.44
C PRO A 262 5.31 7.86 -8.77
N LEU A 263 4.31 7.21 -9.37
CA LEU A 263 2.94 7.17 -8.86
C LEU A 263 2.66 5.95 -7.98
N TRP A 264 3.18 4.78 -8.35
CA TRP A 264 2.82 3.52 -7.67
C TRP A 264 4.01 2.64 -7.27
N GLY A 265 5.23 2.92 -7.77
CA GLY A 265 6.44 2.22 -7.35
C GLY A 265 6.95 1.17 -8.34
N THR A 266 7.25 -0.04 -7.85
CA THR A 266 7.85 -1.13 -8.64
C THR A 266 7.12 -2.46 -8.46
N LEU A 267 7.45 -3.41 -9.34
CA LEU A 267 7.01 -4.81 -9.26
C LEU A 267 7.83 -5.66 -8.27
N TYR A 268 8.65 -5.04 -7.41
CA TYR A 268 9.40 -5.72 -6.36
C TYR A 268 9.48 -4.90 -5.04
N ASP A 269 8.45 -4.11 -4.76
CA ASP A 269 8.22 -3.48 -3.45
C ASP A 269 7.58 -4.42 -2.44
N TRP A 270 7.87 -4.20 -1.15
CA TRP A 270 7.09 -4.78 -0.06
C TRP A 270 5.75 -4.05 0.05
N ASN A 271 4.77 -4.54 -0.67
CA ASN A 271 3.40 -4.05 -0.69
C ASN A 271 2.45 -5.16 -1.15
N TYR A 272 1.18 -5.12 -0.74
CA TYR A 272 0.19 -6.14 -1.07
C TYR A 272 0.04 -6.39 -2.57
N HIS A 273 0.05 -5.33 -3.38
CA HIS A 273 -0.22 -5.43 -4.81
C HIS A 273 0.94 -6.11 -5.53
N THR A 274 2.17 -5.77 -5.15
CA THR A 274 3.38 -6.34 -5.73
C THR A 274 3.59 -7.79 -5.31
N ALA A 275 3.41 -8.08 -4.03
CA ALA A 275 3.45 -9.44 -3.50
C ALA A 275 2.35 -10.33 -4.10
N GLY A 276 1.13 -9.77 -4.22
CA GLY A 276 0.00 -10.42 -4.87
C GLY A 276 0.27 -10.69 -6.35
N TYR A 277 1.01 -9.81 -7.04
CA TYR A 277 1.43 -10.06 -8.41
C TYR A 277 2.46 -11.19 -8.53
N ALA A 278 3.45 -11.25 -7.63
CA ALA A 278 4.37 -12.39 -7.56
C ALA A 278 3.63 -13.72 -7.31
N TRP A 279 2.61 -13.69 -6.43
CA TRP A 279 1.71 -14.82 -6.20
C TRP A 279 0.92 -15.19 -7.47
N ALA A 280 0.42 -14.21 -8.22
CA ALA A 280 -0.29 -14.44 -9.48
C ALA A 280 0.61 -15.08 -10.55
N ILE A 281 1.85 -14.62 -10.68
CA ILE A 281 2.84 -15.21 -11.59
C ILE A 281 3.12 -16.67 -11.20
N ARG A 282 3.30 -16.98 -9.91
CA ARG A 282 3.44 -18.38 -9.45
C ARG A 282 2.23 -19.23 -9.85
N ASN A 283 1.01 -18.72 -9.70
CA ASN A 283 -0.20 -19.43 -10.12
C ASN A 283 -0.27 -19.64 -11.63
N LEU A 284 0.23 -18.68 -12.43
CA LEU A 284 0.37 -18.86 -13.88
C LEU A 284 1.34 -20.01 -14.19
N GLY A 285 2.49 -20.07 -13.52
CA GLY A 285 3.44 -21.17 -13.65
C GLY A 285 2.85 -22.54 -13.31
N GLU A 286 2.06 -22.62 -12.24
CA GLU A 286 1.35 -23.86 -11.86
C GLU A 286 0.30 -24.26 -12.90
N PHE A 287 -0.38 -23.29 -13.53
CA PHE A 287 -1.39 -23.55 -14.54
C PHE A 287 -0.79 -23.97 -15.88
N THR A 288 0.31 -23.33 -16.31
CA THR A 288 0.94 -23.59 -17.62
C THR A 288 2.01 -24.67 -17.57
N GLY A 289 2.51 -25.01 -16.38
CA GLY A 289 3.67 -25.89 -16.18
C GLY A 289 5.02 -25.21 -16.47
N GLU A 290 5.06 -23.88 -16.59
CA GLU A 290 6.29 -23.14 -16.90
C GLU A 290 7.05 -22.70 -15.64
N GLN A 291 8.19 -23.35 -15.41
CA GLN A 291 9.02 -23.16 -14.20
C GLN A 291 9.53 -21.72 -14.02
N LYS A 292 9.80 -20.97 -15.11
CA LYS A 292 10.28 -19.58 -15.02
C LYS A 292 9.34 -18.67 -14.20
N TYR A 293 8.03 -18.92 -14.25
CA TYR A 293 7.05 -18.15 -13.49
C TYR A 293 7.01 -18.60 -12.02
N VAL A 294 7.23 -19.89 -11.77
CA VAL A 294 7.40 -20.42 -10.41
C VAL A 294 8.61 -19.77 -9.74
N ASP A 295 9.74 -19.70 -10.46
CA ASP A 295 11.01 -19.18 -9.95
C ASP A 295 10.92 -17.68 -9.62
N TYR A 296 10.09 -16.90 -10.32
CA TYR A 296 9.89 -15.48 -10.04
C TYR A 296 9.43 -15.21 -8.60
N LEU A 297 8.48 -16.01 -8.07
CA LEU A 297 8.05 -15.86 -6.69
C LEU A 297 9.17 -16.16 -5.71
N THR A 298 9.99 -17.18 -5.99
CA THR A 298 11.17 -17.50 -5.18
C THR A 298 12.16 -16.33 -5.15
N THR A 299 12.46 -15.74 -6.30
CA THR A 299 13.33 -14.56 -6.41
C THR A 299 12.76 -13.38 -5.63
N TYR A 300 11.47 -13.07 -5.79
CA TYR A 300 10.81 -11.99 -5.07
C TYR A 300 10.90 -12.17 -3.55
N CYS A 301 10.53 -13.34 -3.04
CA CYS A 301 10.52 -13.59 -1.61
C CYS A 301 11.95 -13.58 -1.01
N ASN A 302 12.93 -14.17 -1.71
CA ASN A 302 14.32 -14.15 -1.25
C ASN A 302 14.92 -12.75 -1.26
N PHE A 303 14.63 -11.95 -2.30
CA PHE A 303 15.06 -10.56 -2.36
C PHE A 303 14.57 -9.76 -1.13
N MET A 304 13.32 -9.95 -0.72
CA MET A 304 12.78 -9.28 0.48
C MET A 304 13.56 -9.61 1.75
N PHE A 305 13.95 -10.87 1.93
CA PHE A 305 14.77 -11.24 3.08
C PHE A 305 16.20 -10.70 2.98
N ASP A 306 16.79 -10.66 1.79
CA ASP A 306 18.15 -10.14 1.59
C ASP A 306 18.25 -8.65 1.91
N ILE A 307 17.22 -7.87 1.57
CA ILE A 307 17.20 -6.43 1.83
C ILE A 307 16.79 -6.08 3.26
N LYS A 308 16.02 -6.95 3.92
CA LYS A 308 15.40 -6.67 5.23
C LYS A 308 16.41 -6.16 6.29
N PRO A 309 17.61 -6.74 6.48
CA PRO A 309 18.57 -6.24 7.46
C PRO A 309 19.02 -4.79 7.19
N TYR A 310 19.29 -4.45 5.92
CA TYR A 310 19.74 -3.11 5.54
C TYR A 310 18.61 -2.07 5.71
N ILE A 311 17.39 -2.43 5.32
CA ILE A 311 16.21 -1.58 5.57
C ILE A 311 15.97 -1.39 7.07
N GLY A 312 16.28 -2.40 7.89
CA GLY A 312 16.24 -2.30 9.35
C GLY A 312 17.26 -1.30 9.90
N TYR A 313 18.47 -1.27 9.33
CA TYR A 313 19.48 -0.26 9.63
C TYR A 313 18.99 1.15 9.26
N GLU A 314 18.40 1.35 8.07
CA GLU A 314 17.84 2.65 7.70
C GLU A 314 16.71 3.10 8.64
N LYS A 315 15.76 2.20 8.94
CA LYS A 315 14.61 2.51 9.79
C LYS A 315 15.04 2.81 11.24
N TYR A 316 15.81 1.93 11.86
CA TYR A 316 16.07 1.97 13.30
C TYR A 316 17.39 2.63 13.69
N THR A 317 18.43 2.56 12.85
CA THR A 317 19.72 3.19 13.14
C THR A 317 19.80 4.59 12.57
N LEU A 318 19.35 4.79 11.32
CA LEU A 318 19.30 6.12 10.70
C LEU A 318 18.02 6.90 11.04
N HIS A 319 17.03 6.25 11.68
CA HIS A 319 15.72 6.83 12.02
C HIS A 319 15.04 7.47 10.82
N ARG A 320 14.98 6.70 9.72
CA ARG A 320 14.29 7.04 8.48
C ARG A 320 13.04 6.17 8.32
N PRO A 321 11.94 6.49 9.03
CA PRO A 321 10.74 5.65 9.00
C PRO A 321 10.04 5.63 7.64
N TYR A 322 10.38 6.56 6.74
CA TYR A 322 9.79 6.72 5.41
C TYR A 322 10.76 6.35 4.26
N SER A 323 11.85 5.64 4.54
CA SER A 323 12.66 5.01 3.49
C SER A 323 11.83 3.98 2.71
N ARG A 324 12.28 3.62 1.50
CA ARG A 324 11.64 2.57 0.71
C ARG A 324 11.70 1.24 1.48
N HIS A 325 10.67 0.41 1.33
CA HIS A 325 10.55 -0.89 2.02
C HIS A 325 10.56 -0.87 3.56
N THR A 326 10.54 0.27 4.25
CA THR A 326 10.52 0.30 5.73
C THR A 326 9.34 -0.45 6.33
N HIS A 327 8.29 -0.65 5.54
CA HIS A 327 7.13 -1.48 5.84
C HIS A 327 7.44 -2.97 6.07
N LEU A 328 8.62 -3.47 5.66
CA LEU A 328 9.15 -4.79 6.05
C LEU A 328 9.32 -4.95 7.57
N TRP A 329 9.35 -3.83 8.30
CA TRP A 329 9.60 -3.78 9.73
C TRP A 329 8.43 -3.15 10.47
N ASN A 330 7.74 -3.97 11.26
CA ASN A 330 6.79 -3.57 12.32
C ASN A 330 5.84 -2.43 11.92
N THR A 331 5.17 -2.55 10.77
CA THR A 331 4.15 -1.57 10.36
C THR A 331 2.76 -2.15 10.62
N PRO A 332 1.93 -1.54 11.47
CA PRO A 332 0.63 -2.10 11.83
C PRO A 332 -0.43 -1.73 10.79
N LEU A 333 -0.46 -2.43 9.66
CA LEU A 333 -1.54 -2.39 8.68
C LEU A 333 -1.53 -3.65 7.80
N LEU A 334 -2.71 -4.24 7.52
CA LEU A 334 -2.83 -5.44 6.66
C LEU A 334 -2.14 -5.30 5.29
N ASP A 335 -2.22 -4.11 4.67
CA ASP A 335 -1.56 -3.77 3.39
C ASP A 335 -0.04 -4.00 3.41
N PHE A 336 0.57 -3.96 4.60
CA PHE A 336 2.01 -4.03 4.85
C PHE A 336 2.44 -5.23 5.71
N THR A 337 1.49 -6.08 6.13
CA THR A 337 1.76 -7.27 6.94
C THR A 337 1.25 -8.54 6.25
N SER A 338 -0.02 -8.88 6.43
CA SER A 338 -0.59 -10.15 5.97
C SER A 338 -0.67 -10.27 4.46
N ALA A 339 -1.06 -9.20 3.78
CA ALA A 339 -1.22 -9.22 2.34
C ALA A 339 0.13 -9.41 1.61
N PRO A 340 1.21 -8.67 1.94
CA PRO A 340 2.51 -8.93 1.33
C PRO A 340 3.19 -10.23 1.78
N ALA A 341 2.79 -10.81 2.91
CA ALA A 341 3.25 -12.13 3.36
C ALA A 341 2.55 -13.31 2.64
N LEU A 342 1.48 -13.07 1.87
CA LEU A 342 0.74 -14.10 1.14
C LEU A 342 1.60 -15.01 0.26
N PRO A 343 2.52 -14.51 -0.61
CA PRO A 343 3.38 -15.38 -1.41
C PRO A 343 4.32 -16.26 -0.57
N PHE A 344 4.71 -15.84 0.64
CA PHE A 344 5.59 -16.59 1.53
C PHE A 344 4.89 -17.80 2.13
N ILE A 345 3.69 -17.61 2.68
CA ILE A 345 2.87 -18.71 3.20
C ILE A 345 2.42 -19.65 2.07
N TYR A 346 2.13 -19.10 0.89
CA TYR A 346 1.79 -19.90 -0.28
C TYR A 346 2.94 -20.84 -0.67
N ARG A 347 4.18 -20.32 -0.70
CA ARG A 347 5.37 -21.12 -1.00
C ARG A 347 5.60 -22.21 0.04
N LEU A 348 5.54 -21.88 1.33
CA LEU A 348 5.68 -22.87 2.43
C LEU A 348 4.71 -24.05 2.30
N ARG A 349 3.51 -23.81 1.76
CA ARG A 349 2.52 -24.87 1.55
C ARG A 349 2.76 -25.72 0.30
N LYS A 350 3.41 -25.15 -0.71
CA LYS A 350 3.50 -25.75 -2.06
C LYS A 350 4.85 -26.42 -2.31
N ASP A 351 5.90 -25.86 -1.73
CA ASP A 351 7.26 -26.34 -1.90
C ASP A 351 7.68 -27.08 -0.61
N ASN A 352 8.57 -28.08 -0.72
CA ASN A 352 9.09 -28.84 0.42
C ASN A 352 10.62 -28.75 0.45
N ASN A 353 11.21 -28.69 1.65
CA ASN A 353 12.66 -28.75 1.86
C ASN A 353 13.47 -27.79 0.97
N PHE A 354 13.09 -26.50 0.99
CA PHE A 354 13.76 -25.47 0.20
C PHE A 354 14.64 -24.58 1.07
N ASP A 355 15.61 -23.90 0.44
CA ASP A 355 16.52 -23.00 1.14
C ASP A 355 15.75 -21.90 1.88
N ARG A 356 16.21 -21.57 3.09
CA ARG A 356 15.65 -20.51 3.94
C ARG A 356 14.26 -20.80 4.51
N GLN A 357 13.78 -22.05 4.46
CA GLN A 357 12.45 -22.41 4.97
C GLN A 357 12.16 -21.88 6.39
N GLU A 358 13.15 -21.91 7.30
CA GLU A 358 13.02 -21.35 8.66
C GLU A 358 12.74 -19.84 8.67
N GLU A 359 13.33 -19.05 7.75
CA GLU A 359 13.07 -17.61 7.63
C GLU A 359 11.63 -17.34 7.15
N TYR A 360 11.12 -18.19 6.25
CA TYR A 360 9.74 -18.13 5.80
C TYR A 360 8.77 -18.47 6.94
N GLU A 361 9.06 -19.55 7.69
CA GLU A 361 8.25 -19.98 8.84
C GLU A 361 8.17 -18.86 9.88
N ALA A 362 9.30 -18.24 10.23
CA ALA A 362 9.35 -17.14 11.20
C ALA A 362 8.55 -15.90 10.74
N LEU A 363 8.60 -15.54 9.44
CA LEU A 363 7.79 -14.45 8.90
C LEU A 363 6.30 -14.77 8.97
N VAL A 364 5.92 -16.00 8.62
CA VAL A 364 4.53 -16.44 8.64
C VAL A 364 3.97 -16.49 10.05
N GLU A 365 4.73 -17.03 11.01
CA GLU A 365 4.36 -17.05 12.43
C GLU A 365 4.16 -15.63 12.97
N ALA A 366 5.09 -14.72 12.71
CA ALA A 366 4.96 -13.31 13.12
C ALA A 366 3.72 -12.64 12.50
N THR A 367 3.38 -13.00 11.27
CA THR A 367 2.20 -12.46 10.56
C THR A 367 0.90 -13.05 11.13
N GLN A 368 0.88 -14.35 11.46
CA GLN A 368 -0.24 -14.99 12.15
C GLN A 368 -0.48 -14.32 13.51
N ASP A 369 0.59 -14.09 14.28
CA ASP A 369 0.51 -13.41 15.56
C ASP A 369 -0.05 -11.99 15.43
N TYR A 370 0.42 -11.23 14.45
CA TYR A 370 -0.13 -9.91 14.15
C TYR A 370 -1.64 -9.96 13.88
N LEU A 371 -2.09 -10.83 12.97
CA LEU A 371 -3.51 -10.95 12.60
C LEU A 371 -4.40 -11.33 13.79
N MET A 372 -3.91 -12.24 14.64
CA MET A 372 -4.71 -12.78 15.73
C MET A 372 -4.70 -11.92 16.99
N LYS A 373 -3.64 -11.14 17.23
CA LYS A 373 -3.40 -10.45 18.50
C LYS A 373 -3.32 -8.93 18.39
N GLU A 374 -2.89 -8.38 17.25
CA GLU A 374 -2.51 -6.96 17.12
C GLU A 374 -3.37 -6.17 16.14
N GLN A 375 -3.78 -6.79 15.02
CA GLN A 375 -4.62 -6.14 14.03
C GLN A 375 -5.90 -5.61 14.69
N ILE A 376 -6.16 -4.32 14.49
CA ILE A 376 -7.33 -3.68 15.06
C ILE A 376 -8.61 -4.25 14.46
N ARG A 377 -9.58 -4.51 15.35
CA ARG A 377 -10.87 -5.11 15.04
C ARG A 377 -11.98 -4.33 15.74
N LEU A 378 -13.16 -4.37 15.14
CA LEU A 378 -14.39 -3.92 15.77
C LEU A 378 -14.83 -4.91 16.87
N PRO A 379 -15.77 -4.53 17.74
CA PRO A 379 -16.22 -5.39 18.84
C PRO A 379 -16.76 -6.77 18.42
N ASP A 380 -17.19 -6.94 17.17
CA ASP A 380 -17.63 -8.23 16.62
C ASP A 380 -16.53 -9.02 15.89
N GLY A 381 -15.27 -8.56 15.97
CA GLY A 381 -14.10 -9.23 15.40
C GLY A 381 -13.75 -8.82 13.97
N THR A 382 -14.56 -8.00 13.31
CA THR A 382 -14.30 -7.54 11.92
C THR A 382 -13.06 -6.65 11.87
N PHE A 383 -12.15 -6.89 10.92
CA PHE A 383 -11.00 -6.01 10.67
C PHE A 383 -11.45 -4.56 10.38
N THR A 384 -10.62 -3.62 10.81
CA THR A 384 -10.87 -2.18 10.65
C THR A 384 -9.55 -1.41 10.64
N ARG A 385 -9.62 -0.09 10.47
CA ARG A 385 -8.46 0.82 10.41
C ARG A 385 -8.61 1.96 11.42
N GLU A 386 -7.49 2.57 11.77
CA GLU A 386 -7.44 3.83 12.54
C GLU A 386 -7.53 5.06 11.62
N THR A 387 -7.45 4.87 10.29
CA THR A 387 -7.49 5.95 9.29
C THR A 387 -8.59 5.76 8.23
N PRO A 388 -9.16 6.86 7.67
CA PRO A 388 -8.92 8.27 8.02
C PRO A 388 -9.55 8.69 9.35
N PHE A 389 -10.52 7.91 9.85
CA PHE A 389 -11.09 8.03 11.18
C PHE A 389 -10.93 6.71 11.93
N LYS A 390 -10.88 6.79 13.26
CA LYS A 390 -10.86 5.61 14.12
C LYS A 390 -12.03 4.69 13.78
N TYR A 391 -11.74 3.40 13.62
CA TYR A 391 -12.70 2.38 13.23
C TYR A 391 -13.36 2.64 11.87
N THR A 392 -12.54 2.81 10.83
CA THR A 392 -13.01 2.79 9.44
C THR A 392 -12.82 1.40 8.84
N THR A 393 -13.90 0.76 8.41
CA THR A 393 -13.85 -0.57 7.77
C THR A 393 -13.82 -0.42 6.25
N TRP A 394 -12.72 -0.82 5.62
CA TRP A 394 -12.52 -0.74 4.16
C TRP A 394 -12.73 -2.10 3.51
N VAL A 395 -13.47 -2.19 2.42
CA VAL A 395 -13.71 -3.47 1.71
C VAL A 395 -12.38 -4.13 1.30
N ASP A 396 -11.37 -3.33 0.99
CA ASP A 396 -10.01 -3.75 0.66
C ASP A 396 -9.43 -4.73 1.70
N ASP A 397 -9.69 -4.50 2.99
CA ASP A 397 -9.19 -5.33 4.10
C ASP A 397 -9.71 -6.77 4.06
N MET A 398 -10.80 -7.03 3.32
CA MET A 398 -11.22 -8.39 3.00
C MET A 398 -10.10 -9.12 2.27
N PHE A 399 -9.53 -8.54 1.21
CA PHE A 399 -8.43 -9.16 0.48
C PHE A 399 -7.11 -9.07 1.23
N MET A 400 -6.89 -8.02 2.03
CA MET A 400 -5.60 -7.87 2.74
C MET A 400 -5.43 -8.89 3.87
N GLY A 401 -6.51 -9.32 4.52
CA GLY A 401 -6.46 -10.25 5.65
C GLY A 401 -6.93 -11.68 5.34
N ILE A 402 -8.06 -11.84 4.64
CA ILE A 402 -8.76 -13.14 4.54
C ILE A 402 -7.96 -14.22 3.79
N PRO A 403 -7.33 -13.94 2.63
CA PRO A 403 -6.52 -14.94 1.94
C PRO A 403 -5.41 -15.49 2.83
N PHE A 404 -4.75 -14.65 3.62
CA PHE A 404 -3.69 -15.11 4.53
C PHE A 404 -4.26 -16.03 5.62
N LEU A 405 -5.40 -15.68 6.25
CA LEU A 405 -6.09 -16.56 7.21
C LEU A 405 -6.39 -17.94 6.60
N LEU A 406 -6.87 -17.99 5.35
CA LEU A 406 -7.16 -19.26 4.67
C LEU A 406 -5.88 -20.07 4.41
N GLN A 407 -4.79 -19.41 3.98
CA GLN A 407 -3.50 -20.08 3.83
C GLN A 407 -2.98 -20.61 5.18
N SER A 408 -3.17 -19.86 6.28
CA SER A 408 -2.85 -20.32 7.63
C SER A 408 -3.67 -21.52 8.06
N ALA A 409 -4.98 -21.54 7.78
CA ALA A 409 -5.84 -22.70 8.04
C ALA A 409 -5.32 -23.96 7.32
N LEU A 410 -4.87 -23.79 6.08
CA LEU A 410 -4.40 -24.89 5.24
C LEU A 410 -2.95 -25.32 5.55
N LEU A 411 -2.15 -24.45 6.18
CA LEU A 411 -0.83 -24.78 6.71
C LEU A 411 -0.91 -25.41 8.11
N ALA A 412 -1.93 -25.05 8.90
CA ALA A 412 -2.10 -25.49 10.28
C ALA A 412 -2.10 -27.02 10.39
N LYS A 413 -1.31 -27.53 11.35
CA LYS A 413 -1.18 -28.96 11.62
C LYS A 413 -2.32 -29.44 12.53
N GLU A 414 -2.62 -28.66 13.55
CA GLU A 414 -3.64 -28.99 14.55
C GLU A 414 -5.06 -28.65 14.08
N PRO A 415 -6.04 -29.56 14.24
CA PRO A 415 -7.42 -29.31 13.82
C PRO A 415 -8.06 -28.07 14.45
N GLY A 416 -7.76 -27.78 15.73
CA GLY A 416 -8.31 -26.62 16.42
C GLY A 416 -7.78 -25.29 15.87
N GLU A 417 -6.50 -25.23 15.52
CA GLU A 417 -5.90 -24.05 14.89
C GLU A 417 -6.45 -23.85 13.46
N ARG A 418 -6.56 -24.93 12.70
CA ARG A 418 -7.19 -24.90 11.38
C ARG A 418 -8.61 -24.34 11.44
N GLN A 419 -9.40 -24.82 12.39
CA GLN A 419 -10.77 -24.35 12.58
C GLN A 419 -10.81 -22.87 12.97
N LEU A 420 -9.93 -22.42 13.87
CA LEU A 420 -9.84 -21.01 14.29
C LEU A 420 -9.66 -20.07 13.09
N TYR A 421 -8.73 -20.38 12.19
CA TYR A 421 -8.48 -19.55 11.02
C TYR A 421 -9.63 -19.60 10.00
N PHE A 422 -10.24 -20.77 9.77
CA PHE A 422 -11.42 -20.88 8.90
C PHE A 422 -12.62 -20.11 9.45
N ASP A 423 -12.88 -20.22 10.76
CA ASP A 423 -13.95 -19.50 11.43
C ASP A 423 -13.72 -17.98 11.34
N ASP A 424 -12.49 -17.50 11.57
CA ASP A 424 -12.17 -16.06 11.44
C ASP A 424 -12.35 -15.59 9.99
N ALA A 425 -11.80 -16.31 9.00
CA ALA A 425 -11.98 -15.98 7.58
C ALA A 425 -13.48 -15.89 7.18
N ALA A 426 -14.29 -16.85 7.62
CA ALA A 426 -15.74 -16.85 7.39
C ALA A 426 -16.45 -15.70 8.12
N ASN A 427 -16.04 -15.39 9.35
CA ASN A 427 -16.57 -14.26 10.12
C ASN A 427 -16.24 -12.92 9.48
N GLN A 428 -15.04 -12.75 8.91
CA GLN A 428 -14.67 -11.53 8.21
C GLN A 428 -15.63 -11.26 7.04
N VAL A 429 -15.89 -12.23 6.15
CA VAL A 429 -16.81 -12.02 5.02
C VAL A 429 -18.18 -11.51 5.49
N ILE A 430 -18.75 -12.16 6.51
CA ILE A 430 -20.06 -11.78 7.06
C ILE A 430 -20.00 -10.41 7.75
N GLY A 431 -18.94 -10.14 8.52
CA GLY A 431 -18.74 -8.91 9.27
C GLY A 431 -18.55 -7.69 8.38
N PHE A 432 -17.79 -7.83 7.29
CA PHE A 432 -17.67 -6.82 6.24
C PHE A 432 -18.99 -6.65 5.50
N HIS A 433 -19.63 -7.74 5.05
CA HIS A 433 -20.89 -7.65 4.34
C HIS A 433 -21.98 -6.91 5.13
N LYS A 434 -22.06 -7.15 6.44
CA LYS A 434 -22.99 -6.41 7.32
C LYS A 434 -22.76 -4.89 7.34
N ARG A 435 -21.55 -4.41 7.06
CA ARG A 435 -21.14 -3.01 7.24
C ARG A 435 -21.10 -2.22 5.95
N VAL A 436 -20.39 -2.76 4.98
CA VAL A 436 -20.03 -2.02 3.76
C VAL A 436 -20.92 -2.39 2.58
N TYR A 437 -21.80 -3.40 2.70
CA TYR A 437 -22.76 -3.73 1.65
C TYR A 437 -23.95 -2.78 1.66
N ASP A 438 -24.30 -2.28 0.48
CA ASP A 438 -25.51 -1.52 0.26
C ASP A 438 -26.55 -2.41 -0.47
N PRO A 439 -27.60 -2.88 0.23
CA PRO A 439 -28.63 -3.73 -0.36
C PRO A 439 -29.51 -2.99 -1.37
N GLU A 440 -29.47 -1.66 -1.46
CA GLU A 440 -30.19 -0.92 -2.50
C GLU A 440 -29.48 -1.00 -3.86
N MET A 441 -28.16 -1.17 -3.84
CA MET A 441 -27.32 -1.20 -5.03
C MET A 441 -26.80 -2.61 -5.36
N ASP A 442 -26.94 -3.56 -4.43
CA ASP A 442 -26.30 -4.88 -4.46
C ASP A 442 -24.75 -4.80 -4.57
N LEU A 443 -24.14 -3.73 -4.04
CA LEU A 443 -22.71 -3.43 -4.15
C LEU A 443 -22.10 -3.08 -2.79
N TYR A 444 -20.78 -3.14 -2.69
CA TYR A 444 -20.07 -2.59 -1.54
C TYR A 444 -19.77 -1.09 -1.73
N MET A 445 -20.08 -0.27 -0.72
CA MET A 445 -19.44 1.04 -0.54
C MET A 445 -17.97 0.82 -0.24
N HIS A 446 -17.07 1.70 -0.70
CA HIS A 446 -15.63 1.51 -0.50
C HIS A 446 -15.24 1.30 0.98
N ALA A 447 -15.80 2.10 1.88
CA ALA A 447 -15.60 1.93 3.32
C ALA A 447 -16.82 2.41 4.11
N GLN A 448 -16.85 2.12 5.40
CA GLN A 448 -17.79 2.67 6.37
C GLN A 448 -17.03 3.29 7.55
N TYR A 449 -17.39 4.52 7.90
CA TYR A 449 -16.94 5.18 9.13
C TYR A 449 -17.83 4.72 10.29
N SER A 450 -17.28 4.08 11.33
CA SER A 450 -18.11 3.58 12.45
C SER A 450 -18.86 4.67 13.19
N GLU A 451 -18.31 5.89 13.27
CA GLU A 451 -18.98 7.02 13.92
C GLU A 451 -20.02 7.73 13.03
N ARG A 452 -20.01 7.46 11.72
CA ARG A 452 -20.91 8.06 10.73
C ARG A 452 -21.43 6.99 9.74
N PRO A 453 -22.11 5.94 10.24
CA PRO A 453 -22.49 4.78 9.43
C PRO A 453 -23.52 5.10 8.33
N GLU A 454 -24.21 6.23 8.42
CA GLU A 454 -25.17 6.73 7.44
C GLU A 454 -24.55 7.30 6.16
N VAL A 455 -23.24 7.61 6.19
CA VAL A 455 -22.53 8.18 5.04
C VAL A 455 -22.31 7.09 4.00
N LYS A 456 -22.90 7.27 2.80
CA LYS A 456 -22.68 6.37 1.66
C LYS A 456 -21.44 6.77 0.87
N LEU A 457 -20.34 6.04 1.05
CA LEU A 457 -19.12 6.24 0.26
C LEU A 457 -19.29 5.69 -1.17
N PRO A 458 -18.53 6.20 -2.16
CA PRO A 458 -18.60 5.72 -3.55
C PRO A 458 -18.35 4.22 -3.70
N TYR A 459 -19.08 3.58 -4.62
CA TYR A 459 -18.92 2.17 -4.99
C TYR A 459 -17.70 2.00 -5.92
N TRP A 460 -16.53 2.17 -5.34
CA TRP A 460 -15.27 2.08 -6.08
C TRP A 460 -15.04 0.66 -6.60
N SER A 461 -14.68 0.59 -7.89
CA SER A 461 -14.56 -0.65 -8.67
C SER A 461 -13.56 -1.62 -8.04
N ARG A 462 -12.31 -1.20 -7.82
CA ARG A 462 -11.29 -2.11 -7.27
C ARG A 462 -11.58 -2.57 -5.83
N ALA A 463 -12.13 -1.72 -4.97
CA ALA A 463 -12.58 -2.14 -3.64
C ALA A 463 -13.64 -3.25 -3.70
N ASN A 464 -14.66 -3.10 -4.57
CA ASN A 464 -15.61 -4.18 -4.83
C ASN A 464 -14.93 -5.44 -5.36
N GLY A 465 -13.91 -5.27 -6.21
CA GLY A 465 -13.05 -6.35 -6.69
C GLY A 465 -12.42 -7.12 -5.53
N TRP A 466 -11.76 -6.44 -4.60
CA TRP A 466 -11.15 -7.07 -3.42
C TRP A 466 -12.18 -7.82 -2.56
N GLY A 467 -13.36 -7.23 -2.37
CA GLY A 467 -14.44 -7.88 -1.63
C GLY A 467 -14.90 -9.19 -2.27
N ILE A 468 -15.17 -9.19 -3.58
CA ILE A 468 -15.61 -10.42 -4.26
C ILE A 468 -14.48 -11.44 -4.36
N TRP A 469 -13.24 -11.01 -4.59
CA TRP A 469 -12.10 -11.92 -4.65
C TRP A 469 -11.95 -12.65 -3.32
N ALA A 470 -11.83 -11.92 -2.21
CA ALA A 470 -11.70 -12.52 -0.88
C ALA A 470 -12.85 -13.49 -0.58
N THR A 471 -14.07 -13.15 -0.97
CA THR A 471 -15.24 -14.04 -0.85
C THR A 471 -15.06 -15.34 -1.64
N THR A 472 -14.54 -15.28 -2.88
CA THR A 472 -14.23 -16.49 -3.65
C THR A 472 -13.10 -17.32 -3.06
N GLU A 473 -12.08 -16.71 -2.45
CA GLU A 473 -11.02 -17.46 -1.75
C GLU A 473 -11.61 -18.27 -0.60
N VAL A 474 -12.52 -17.67 0.19
CA VAL A 474 -13.22 -18.40 1.26
C VAL A 474 -14.02 -19.56 0.67
N LEU A 475 -14.78 -19.35 -0.39
CA LEU A 475 -15.56 -20.43 -1.01
C LEU A 475 -14.71 -21.55 -1.62
N LEU A 476 -13.48 -21.26 -2.07
CA LEU A 476 -12.55 -22.28 -2.59
C LEU A 476 -12.06 -23.23 -1.49
N TYR A 477 -11.83 -22.72 -0.28
CA TYR A 477 -11.09 -23.45 0.75
C TYR A 477 -11.90 -23.80 2.00
N LEU A 478 -12.98 -23.07 2.28
CA LEU A 478 -13.85 -23.34 3.43
C LEU A 478 -14.59 -24.68 3.22
N PRO A 479 -14.61 -25.57 4.23
CA PRO A 479 -15.39 -26.80 4.16
C PRO A 479 -16.87 -26.53 3.82
N LYS A 480 -17.43 -27.31 2.88
CA LYS A 480 -18.82 -27.10 2.40
C LYS A 480 -19.89 -27.35 3.48
N ASP A 481 -19.55 -28.11 4.50
CA ASP A 481 -20.37 -28.40 5.68
C ASP A 481 -20.19 -27.38 6.82
N HIS A 482 -19.29 -26.40 6.66
CA HIS A 482 -19.14 -25.29 7.60
C HIS A 482 -20.45 -24.49 7.69
N LEU A 483 -20.85 -24.15 8.92
CA LEU A 483 -22.12 -23.48 9.22
C LEU A 483 -22.39 -22.18 8.43
N LYS A 484 -21.33 -21.48 8.01
CA LYS A 484 -21.37 -20.18 7.33
C LYS A 484 -21.24 -20.29 5.82
N TYR A 485 -20.93 -21.48 5.28
CA TYR A 485 -20.66 -21.66 3.85
C TYR A 485 -21.85 -21.22 2.99
N LYS A 486 -23.08 -21.57 3.38
CA LYS A 486 -24.29 -21.23 2.62
C LYS A 486 -24.57 -19.73 2.61
N ASP A 487 -24.34 -19.05 3.74
CA ASP A 487 -24.53 -17.61 3.84
C ASP A 487 -23.48 -16.88 2.98
N ILE A 488 -22.23 -17.31 3.02
CA ILE A 488 -21.15 -16.76 2.20
C ILE A 488 -21.40 -17.00 0.71
N LEU A 489 -21.91 -18.18 0.34
CA LEU A 489 -22.29 -18.45 -1.05
C LEU A 489 -23.45 -17.56 -1.51
N LYS A 490 -24.39 -17.23 -0.61
CA LYS A 490 -25.45 -16.26 -0.91
C LYS A 490 -24.86 -14.86 -1.11
N ILE A 491 -24.00 -14.40 -0.20
CA ILE A 491 -23.29 -13.11 -0.31
C ILE A 491 -22.57 -12.98 -1.65
N TYR A 492 -21.84 -14.01 -2.06
CA TYR A 492 -21.18 -14.06 -3.36
C TYR A 492 -22.16 -13.87 -4.52
N ARG A 493 -23.28 -14.61 -4.50
CA ARG A 493 -24.30 -14.54 -5.56
C ARG A 493 -24.98 -13.18 -5.63
N ASP A 494 -25.38 -12.63 -4.49
CA ASP A 494 -25.99 -11.30 -4.44
C ASP A 494 -25.04 -10.22 -4.99
N HIS A 495 -23.74 -10.33 -4.70
CA HIS A 495 -22.74 -9.41 -5.23
C HIS A 495 -22.49 -9.60 -6.74
N VAL A 496 -22.43 -10.85 -7.23
CA VAL A 496 -22.37 -11.12 -8.68
C VAL A 496 -23.59 -10.51 -9.40
N ASP A 497 -24.79 -10.68 -8.85
CA ASP A 497 -26.03 -10.12 -9.43
C ASP A 497 -25.98 -8.58 -9.49
N GLY A 498 -25.39 -7.93 -8.49
CA GLY A 498 -25.13 -6.48 -8.51
C GLY A 498 -24.11 -6.08 -9.57
N LEU A 499 -22.98 -6.79 -9.64
CA LEU A 499 -21.90 -6.49 -10.57
C LEU A 499 -22.34 -6.64 -12.03
N VAL A 500 -23.03 -7.71 -12.42
CA VAL A 500 -23.41 -7.90 -13.83
C VAL A 500 -24.32 -6.78 -14.36
N LYS A 501 -25.04 -6.07 -13.50
CA LYS A 501 -25.84 -4.88 -13.85
C LYS A 501 -24.98 -3.64 -14.15
N MET A 502 -23.72 -3.63 -13.69
CA MET A 502 -22.78 -2.51 -13.80
C MET A 502 -21.77 -2.67 -14.95
N GLN A 503 -21.72 -3.84 -15.63
CA GLN A 503 -20.84 -4.02 -16.77
C GLN A 503 -21.31 -3.15 -17.95
N ASP A 504 -20.40 -2.37 -18.54
CA ASP A 504 -20.73 -1.59 -19.73
C ASP A 504 -21.15 -2.53 -20.88
N PRO A 505 -22.34 -2.32 -21.47
CA PRO A 505 -22.87 -3.24 -22.47
C PRO A 505 -22.11 -3.19 -23.79
N VAL A 506 -21.35 -2.14 -24.07
CA VAL A 506 -20.64 -1.90 -25.34
C VAL A 506 -19.18 -2.38 -25.23
N SER A 507 -18.42 -1.83 -24.29
CA SER A 507 -16.99 -2.11 -24.14
C SER A 507 -16.72 -3.39 -23.36
N GLY A 508 -17.57 -3.71 -22.39
CA GLY A 508 -17.36 -4.83 -21.47
C GLY A 508 -16.56 -4.49 -20.22
N PHE A 509 -16.06 -3.26 -20.11
CA PHE A 509 -15.40 -2.78 -18.90
C PHE A 509 -16.40 -2.50 -17.79
N TYR A 510 -15.86 -2.38 -16.58
CA TYR A 510 -16.51 -1.73 -15.47
C TYR A 510 -15.89 -0.34 -15.27
N HIS A 511 -16.70 0.62 -14.87
CA HIS A 511 -16.25 1.98 -14.60
C HIS A 511 -15.62 2.09 -13.21
N ASN A 512 -14.67 3.01 -13.02
CA ASN A 512 -13.95 3.20 -11.76
C ASN A 512 -14.89 3.45 -10.58
N VAL A 513 -16.00 4.16 -10.79
CA VAL A 513 -17.13 4.21 -9.85
C VAL A 513 -18.29 3.46 -10.49
N LEU A 514 -18.66 2.31 -9.92
CA LEU A 514 -19.50 1.30 -10.60
C LEU A 514 -20.87 1.82 -11.05
N ASN A 515 -21.52 2.62 -10.21
CA ASN A 515 -22.85 3.18 -10.52
C ASN A 515 -22.78 4.53 -11.28
N ARG A 516 -21.62 4.86 -11.84
CA ARG A 516 -21.35 6.11 -12.56
C ARG A 516 -20.69 5.80 -13.90
N PRO A 517 -21.47 5.54 -14.95
CA PRO A 517 -20.95 5.23 -16.29
C PRO A 517 -20.22 6.42 -16.95
N ASP A 518 -20.30 7.61 -16.36
CA ASP A 518 -19.54 8.80 -16.73
C ASP A 518 -18.15 8.87 -16.09
N SER A 519 -17.81 7.94 -15.18
CA SER A 519 -16.42 7.74 -14.72
C SER A 519 -15.63 6.88 -15.71
N PHE A 520 -14.31 6.95 -15.69
CA PHE A 520 -13.47 6.23 -16.66
C PHE A 520 -13.57 4.70 -16.50
N GLU A 521 -13.39 3.97 -17.60
CA GLU A 521 -13.30 2.50 -17.61
C GLU A 521 -12.00 2.05 -16.93
N GLU A 522 -12.08 1.03 -16.07
CA GLU A 522 -10.99 0.70 -15.16
C GLU A 522 -10.61 -0.79 -15.24
N THR A 523 -9.33 -1.05 -15.52
CA THR A 523 -8.81 -2.38 -15.82
C THR A 523 -8.80 -3.31 -14.61
N SER A 524 -8.39 -2.84 -13.43
CA SER A 524 -8.15 -3.72 -12.28
C SER A 524 -9.45 -4.35 -11.73
N GLY A 525 -10.50 -3.56 -11.51
CA GLY A 525 -11.80 -4.07 -11.10
C GLY A 525 -12.40 -4.97 -12.17
N THR A 526 -12.35 -4.57 -13.44
CA THR A 526 -12.80 -5.42 -14.57
C THR A 526 -12.13 -6.80 -14.56
N ALA A 527 -10.82 -6.83 -14.32
CA ALA A 527 -10.06 -8.08 -14.22
C ALA A 527 -10.54 -8.95 -13.05
N ILE A 528 -10.68 -8.35 -11.86
CA ILE A 528 -11.09 -9.09 -10.66
C ILE A 528 -12.53 -9.61 -10.78
N PHE A 529 -13.46 -8.81 -11.34
CA PHE A 529 -14.84 -9.27 -11.57
C PHE A 529 -14.90 -10.40 -12.59
N THR A 530 -14.18 -10.25 -13.70
CA THR A 530 -14.11 -11.29 -14.74
C THR A 530 -13.57 -12.60 -14.15
N MET A 531 -12.49 -12.52 -13.36
CA MET A 531 -11.91 -13.64 -12.63
C MET A 531 -12.93 -14.28 -11.68
N ALA A 532 -13.57 -13.49 -10.81
CA ALA A 532 -14.45 -14.00 -9.77
C ALA A 532 -15.71 -14.65 -10.33
N ILE A 533 -16.27 -14.12 -11.43
CA ILE A 533 -17.43 -14.71 -12.12
C ILE A 533 -17.00 -15.98 -12.86
N ALA A 534 -15.88 -15.97 -13.59
CA ALA A 534 -15.35 -17.16 -14.26
C ALA A 534 -15.11 -18.30 -13.27
N ARG A 535 -14.48 -17.99 -12.13
CA ARG A 535 -14.26 -18.92 -11.03
C ARG A 535 -15.57 -19.48 -10.48
N GLY A 536 -16.59 -18.65 -10.29
CA GLY A 536 -17.90 -19.13 -9.83
C GLY A 536 -18.57 -20.10 -10.79
N ILE A 537 -18.39 -19.91 -12.10
CA ILE A 537 -18.86 -20.87 -13.10
C ILE A 537 -18.06 -22.17 -13.00
N ASN A 538 -16.72 -22.07 -12.99
CA ASN A 538 -15.82 -23.23 -12.89
C ASN A 538 -16.09 -24.09 -11.64
N GLN A 539 -16.50 -23.46 -10.54
CA GLN A 539 -16.81 -24.14 -9.27
C GLN A 539 -18.30 -24.53 -9.11
N GLY A 540 -19.15 -24.20 -10.09
CA GLY A 540 -20.59 -24.49 -10.05
C GLY A 540 -21.37 -23.68 -9.00
N TRP A 541 -20.83 -22.53 -8.56
CA TRP A 541 -21.51 -21.62 -7.64
C TRP A 541 -22.61 -20.82 -8.32
N ILE A 542 -22.45 -20.51 -9.61
CA ILE A 542 -23.41 -19.80 -10.46
C ILE A 542 -23.59 -20.54 -11.79
N LYS A 543 -24.67 -20.22 -12.53
CA LYS A 543 -25.05 -20.95 -13.74
C LYS A 543 -24.26 -20.47 -14.95
N ASP A 544 -23.50 -21.37 -15.56
CA ASP A 544 -22.70 -21.11 -16.75
C ASP A 544 -23.46 -20.34 -17.85
N LYS A 545 -24.60 -20.88 -18.31
CA LYS A 545 -25.41 -20.29 -19.39
C LYS A 545 -25.81 -18.83 -19.14
N GLU A 546 -25.98 -18.44 -17.89
CA GLU A 546 -26.43 -17.10 -17.49
C GLU A 546 -25.26 -16.12 -17.40
N TYR A 547 -24.12 -16.57 -16.87
CA TYR A 547 -23.00 -15.69 -16.51
C TYR A 547 -21.82 -15.70 -17.50
N ARG A 548 -21.67 -16.75 -18.32
CA ARG A 548 -20.60 -16.87 -19.33
C ARG A 548 -20.52 -15.65 -20.28
N PRO A 549 -21.63 -15.07 -20.77
CA PRO A 549 -21.55 -13.88 -21.64
C PRO A 549 -20.84 -12.69 -20.99
N TYR A 550 -21.01 -12.46 -19.68
CA TYR A 550 -20.35 -11.38 -18.96
C TYR A 550 -18.84 -11.64 -18.81
N VAL A 551 -18.45 -12.88 -18.57
CA VAL A 551 -17.05 -13.31 -18.50
C VAL A 551 -16.34 -13.12 -19.83
N LEU A 552 -16.92 -13.61 -20.94
CA LEU A 552 -16.31 -13.49 -22.26
C LEU A 552 -16.20 -12.03 -22.71
N LYS A 553 -17.22 -11.22 -22.40
CA LYS A 553 -17.20 -9.78 -22.68
C LYS A 553 -16.13 -9.06 -21.83
N GLY A 554 -16.06 -9.37 -20.54
CA GLY A 554 -15.03 -8.81 -19.65
C GLY A 554 -13.62 -9.19 -20.10
N TRP A 555 -13.40 -10.45 -20.49
CA TRP A 555 -12.12 -10.87 -21.04
C TRP A 555 -11.75 -10.13 -22.32
N LYS A 556 -12.71 -9.97 -23.26
CA LYS A 556 -12.47 -9.20 -24.48
C LYS A 556 -12.07 -7.75 -24.20
N ALA A 557 -12.68 -7.11 -23.20
CA ALA A 557 -12.32 -5.77 -22.75
C ALA A 557 -10.87 -5.76 -22.25
N LEU A 558 -10.50 -6.69 -21.36
CA LEU A 558 -9.14 -6.82 -20.83
C LEU A 558 -8.10 -7.09 -21.90
N ASP A 559 -8.38 -7.98 -22.85
CA ASP A 559 -7.47 -8.30 -23.95
C ASP A 559 -7.15 -7.07 -24.81
N SER A 560 -8.11 -6.15 -24.95
CA SER A 560 -7.95 -4.91 -25.74
C SER A 560 -6.99 -3.88 -25.12
N VAL A 561 -6.67 -3.98 -23.83
CA VAL A 561 -5.75 -3.07 -23.13
C VAL A 561 -4.37 -3.66 -22.87
N ILE A 562 -4.13 -4.91 -23.31
CA ILE A 562 -2.84 -5.58 -23.27
C ILE A 562 -2.17 -5.43 -24.64
N GLY A 563 -1.09 -4.64 -24.67
CA GLY A 563 -0.25 -4.45 -25.85
C GLY A 563 0.47 -5.74 -26.29
N GLU A 564 1.02 -5.73 -27.51
CA GLU A 564 1.79 -6.87 -28.06
C GLU A 564 3.03 -7.19 -27.23
N ASP A 565 3.63 -6.19 -26.60
CA ASP A 565 4.82 -6.32 -25.73
C ASP A 565 4.49 -6.81 -24.31
N GLY A 566 3.21 -6.90 -23.97
CA GLY A 566 2.72 -7.24 -22.63
C GLY A 566 2.43 -6.04 -21.73
N THR A 567 2.57 -4.79 -22.21
CA THR A 567 2.16 -3.62 -21.41
C THR A 567 0.65 -3.58 -21.24
N VAL A 568 0.20 -3.31 -20.02
CA VAL A 568 -1.21 -3.17 -19.66
C VAL A 568 -1.52 -1.72 -19.34
N SER A 569 -2.60 -1.21 -19.91
CA SER A 569 -3.04 0.18 -19.72
C SER A 569 -4.29 0.31 -18.83
N GLN A 570 -4.63 1.56 -18.48
CA GLN A 570 -5.87 1.94 -17.79
C GLN A 570 -6.04 1.36 -16.38
N ILE A 571 -4.94 1.22 -15.63
CA ILE A 571 -4.99 0.75 -14.24
C ILE A 571 -5.08 1.97 -13.32
N CYS A 572 -6.14 2.07 -12.53
CA CYS A 572 -6.26 3.14 -11.54
C CYS A 572 -5.18 2.98 -10.46
N MET A 573 -4.43 4.03 -10.13
CA MET A 573 -3.40 3.94 -9.07
C MET A 573 -4.00 3.73 -7.67
N GLY A 574 -3.17 3.41 -6.68
CA GLY A 574 -3.57 3.33 -5.26
C GLY A 574 -4.48 4.49 -4.84
N THR A 575 -5.60 4.18 -4.20
CA THR A 575 -6.70 5.13 -3.96
C THR A 575 -7.27 4.92 -2.57
N MET A 576 -7.47 6.03 -1.87
CA MET A 576 -7.93 6.04 -0.48
C MET A 576 -9.46 6.20 -0.39
N CYS A 577 -10.05 6.09 0.81
CA CYS A 577 -11.50 6.22 1.00
C CYS A 577 -11.89 7.67 1.30
N THR A 578 -12.90 8.19 0.58
CA THR A 578 -13.42 9.55 0.81
C THR A 578 -14.87 9.65 0.35
N GLU A 579 -15.58 10.63 0.90
CA GLU A 579 -16.95 10.98 0.52
C GLU A 579 -17.00 11.70 -0.84
N ASP A 580 -15.89 12.34 -1.23
CA ASP A 580 -15.82 13.11 -2.49
C ASP A 580 -15.69 12.19 -3.70
N VAL A 581 -16.79 11.99 -4.43
CA VAL A 581 -16.80 11.21 -5.68
C VAL A 581 -15.82 11.77 -6.72
N GLN A 582 -15.54 13.09 -6.73
CA GLN A 582 -14.61 13.70 -7.69
C GLN A 582 -13.17 13.24 -7.47
N TYR A 583 -12.80 12.87 -6.24
CA TYR A 583 -11.51 12.25 -5.96
C TYR A 583 -11.34 10.97 -6.77
N TYR A 584 -12.37 10.11 -6.83
CA TYR A 584 -12.35 8.87 -7.62
C TYR A 584 -12.29 9.14 -9.12
N TYR A 585 -13.04 10.13 -9.62
CA TYR A 585 -13.04 10.47 -11.05
C TYR A 585 -11.68 10.97 -11.53
N LYS A 586 -10.92 11.62 -10.65
CA LYS A 586 -9.64 12.28 -10.99
C LYS A 586 -8.42 11.41 -10.66
N ARG A 587 -8.61 10.16 -10.22
CA ARG A 587 -7.49 9.27 -9.94
C ARG A 587 -6.69 9.03 -11.23
N PRO A 588 -5.36 9.17 -11.19
CA PRO A 588 -4.52 8.81 -12.33
C PRO A 588 -4.72 7.35 -12.73
N VAL A 589 -4.76 7.12 -14.05
CA VAL A 589 -4.59 5.80 -14.64
C VAL A 589 -3.17 5.67 -15.16
N VAL A 590 -2.57 4.54 -14.87
CA VAL A 590 -1.15 4.26 -15.13
C VAL A 590 -1.00 2.94 -15.87
N LYS A 591 0.18 2.75 -16.45
CA LYS A 591 0.55 1.49 -17.13
C LYS A 591 1.25 0.57 -16.13
N ASP A 592 1.08 -0.73 -16.33
CA ASP A 592 1.82 -1.79 -15.64
C ASP A 592 1.76 -1.74 -14.10
N ASP A 593 0.78 -1.04 -13.54
CA ASP A 593 0.59 -1.00 -12.10
C ASP A 593 0.10 -2.36 -11.59
N SER A 594 0.91 -2.95 -10.70
CA SER A 594 0.65 -4.24 -10.07
C SER A 594 -0.73 -4.40 -9.42
N HIS A 595 -1.40 -3.32 -8.99
CA HIS A 595 -2.78 -3.35 -8.50
C HIS A 595 -3.74 -4.03 -9.50
N GLY A 596 -3.54 -3.77 -10.80
CA GLY A 596 -4.32 -4.37 -11.88
C GLY A 596 -3.71 -5.63 -12.46
N LEU A 597 -2.38 -5.69 -12.57
CA LEU A 597 -1.70 -6.86 -13.17
C LEU A 597 -2.03 -8.15 -12.41
N LEU A 598 -2.08 -8.11 -11.07
CA LEU A 598 -2.35 -9.30 -10.27
C LEU A 598 -3.76 -9.87 -10.56
N GLY A 599 -4.78 -9.03 -10.65
CA GLY A 599 -6.13 -9.45 -11.05
C GLY A 599 -6.20 -9.95 -12.48
N LEU A 600 -5.45 -9.31 -13.39
CA LEU A 600 -5.41 -9.68 -14.81
C LEU A 600 -4.87 -11.08 -15.04
N ILE A 601 -3.75 -11.45 -14.39
CA ILE A 601 -3.17 -12.79 -14.51
C ILE A 601 -4.18 -13.85 -14.06
N PHE A 602 -4.82 -13.66 -12.90
CA PHE A 602 -5.84 -14.61 -12.42
C PHE A 602 -7.09 -14.64 -13.31
N ALA A 603 -7.49 -13.51 -13.90
CA ALA A 603 -8.58 -13.47 -14.87
C ALA A 603 -8.25 -14.35 -16.09
N GLY A 604 -7.06 -14.23 -16.67
CA GLY A 604 -6.64 -15.05 -17.80
C GLY A 604 -6.63 -16.55 -17.47
N ILE A 605 -6.15 -16.91 -16.28
CA ILE A 605 -6.16 -18.29 -15.79
C ILE A 605 -7.60 -18.84 -15.67
N GLU A 606 -8.50 -18.13 -14.99
CA GLU A 606 -9.87 -18.62 -14.75
C GLU A 606 -10.72 -18.63 -16.03
N VAL A 607 -10.52 -17.66 -16.92
CA VAL A 607 -11.17 -17.66 -18.24
C VAL A 607 -10.64 -18.81 -19.10
N GLN A 608 -9.33 -19.09 -19.11
CA GLN A 608 -8.81 -20.24 -19.83
C GLN A 608 -9.38 -21.56 -19.29
N LYS A 609 -9.46 -21.72 -17.97
CA LYS A 609 -10.11 -22.90 -17.35
C LYS A 609 -11.56 -23.05 -17.81
N LEU A 610 -12.30 -21.94 -17.87
CA LEU A 610 -13.69 -21.94 -18.34
C LEU A 610 -13.80 -22.38 -19.80
N LEU A 611 -12.88 -21.97 -20.67
CA LEU A 611 -12.88 -22.34 -22.09
C LEU A 611 -12.46 -23.79 -22.33
N ASN A 612 -11.66 -24.36 -21.42
CA ASN A 612 -11.23 -25.75 -21.49
C ASN A 612 -12.34 -26.74 -21.04
N ASN A 613 -13.36 -26.25 -20.34
CA ASN A 613 -14.51 -27.02 -19.81
C ASN A 613 -15.72 -26.93 -20.74
#